data_AF-A0A3G8H9P6-F1
#
_entry.id   AF-A0A3G8H9P6-F1
#
_cell.length_a   1.000
_cell.length_b   1.000
_cell.length_c   1.000
_cell.angle_alpha   90.00
_cell.angle_beta   90.00
_cell.angle_gamma   90.00
#
_symmetry.space_group_name_H-M   'P 1'
#
loop_
_entity.id
_entity.type
_entity.pdbx_description
1 polymer ?
#
loop_
_entity_poly.entity_id
_entity_poly.type
_entity_poly.pdbx_seq_one_letter_code
_entity_poly.pdbx_strand_id
1 'polypeptide(L)'
;MRRVILRDLIVVERFRKQLAAEVAGQKATIEALASAGADITEQTRILAAMENALRALEVRATQLQRIKNHGADLQRSQRRSG
;
A
#
# COMPACT_ATOMS: atom_id res chain seq x y z
N MET A 1 5.27 -13.16 -17.60
CA MET A 1 5.50 -11.83 -17.00
C MET A 1 4.22 -11.05 -16.67
N ARG A 2 3.34 -10.73 -17.65
CA ARG A 2 2.11 -9.93 -17.41
C ARG A 2 1.16 -10.48 -16.34
N ARG A 3 0.93 -11.81 -16.31
CA ARG A 3 0.09 -12.47 -15.28
C ARG A 3 0.66 -12.33 -13.86
N VAL A 4 1.99 -12.32 -13.72
CA VAL A 4 2.67 -12.17 -12.42
C VAL A 4 2.49 -10.75 -11.89
N ILE A 5 2.75 -9.73 -12.72
CA ILE A 5 2.55 -8.32 -12.34
C ILE A 5 1.10 -8.03 -11.93
N LEU A 6 0.12 -8.60 -12.63
CA LEU A 6 -1.29 -8.43 -12.26
C LEU A 6 -1.62 -9.08 -10.91
N ARG A 7 -1.10 -10.29 -10.63
CA ARG A 7 -1.28 -10.95 -9.33
C ARG A 7 -0.62 -10.16 -8.22
N ASP A 8 0.64 -9.74 -8.41
CA ASP A 8 1.38 -8.96 -7.42
C ASP A 8 0.69 -7.63 -7.12
N LEU A 9 0.19 -6.94 -8.15
CA LEU A 9 -0.54 -5.69 -7.98
C LEU A 9 -1.82 -5.90 -7.16
N ILE A 10 -2.59 -6.96 -7.43
CA ILE A 10 -3.79 -7.28 -6.65
C ILE A 10 -3.46 -7.54 -5.18
N VAL A 11 -2.38 -8.28 -4.92
CA VAL A 11 -1.94 -8.61 -3.56
C VAL A 11 -1.48 -7.35 -2.82
N VAL A 12 -0.65 -6.52 -3.45
CA VAL A 12 -0.17 -5.26 -2.85
C VAL A 12 -1.33 -4.31 -2.57
N GLU A 13 -2.26 -4.16 -3.49
CA GLU A 13 -3.45 -3.32 -3.30
C GLU A 13 -4.33 -3.81 -2.16
N ARG A 14 -4.51 -5.13 -2.04
CA ARG A 14 -5.25 -5.73 -0.93
C ARG A 14 -4.59 -5.42 0.41
N PHE A 15 -3.29 -5.69 0.54
CA PHE A 15 -2.56 -5.43 1.78
C PHE A 15 -2.54 -3.95 2.13
N ARG A 16 -2.36 -3.07 1.12
CA ARG A 16 -2.42 -1.62 1.30
C ARG A 16 -3.76 -1.20 1.90
N LYS A 17 -4.87 -1.70 1.34
CA LYS A 17 -6.22 -1.36 1.83
C LYS A 17 -6.45 -1.87 3.26
N GLN A 18 -6.01 -3.10 3.57
CA GLN A 18 -6.13 -3.66 4.92
C GLN A 18 -5.31 -2.85 5.92
N LEU A 19 -4.04 -2.58 5.63
CA LEU A 19 -3.17 -1.82 6.52
C LEU A 19 -3.66 -0.37 6.71
N ALA A 20 -4.22 0.26 5.69
CA ALA A 20 -4.83 1.58 5.83
C ALA A 20 -6.00 1.60 6.83
N ALA A 21 -6.83 0.54 6.84
CA ALA A 21 -7.90 0.39 7.82
C ALA A 21 -7.33 0.18 9.24
N GLU A 22 -6.31 -0.66 9.39
CA GLU A 22 -5.63 -0.89 10.68
C GLU A 22 -4.96 0.38 11.21
N VAL A 23 -4.31 1.17 10.35
CA VAL A 23 -3.73 2.48 10.72
C VAL A 23 -4.81 3.42 11.26
N ALA A 24 -5.98 3.46 10.63
CA ALA A 24 -7.10 4.27 11.11
C ALA A 24 -7.63 3.79 12.47
N GLY A 25 -7.75 2.47 12.67
CA GLY A 25 -8.15 1.89 13.95
C GLY A 25 -7.14 2.15 15.07
N GLN A 26 -5.84 2.07 14.76
CA GLN A 26 -4.77 2.34 15.71
C GLN A 26 -4.75 3.82 16.13
N LYS A 27 -5.02 4.75 15.19
CA LYS A 27 -5.18 6.18 15.51
C LYS A 27 -6.31 6.42 16.52
N ALA A 28 -7.49 5.86 16.26
CA ALA A 28 -8.62 5.98 17.17
C ALA A 28 -8.31 5.39 18.56
N THR A 29 -7.60 4.26 18.60
CA THR A 29 -7.14 3.65 19.87
C THR A 29 -6.19 4.56 20.63
N ILE A 30 -5.21 5.17 19.94
CA ILE A 30 -4.26 6.10 20.55
C ILE A 30 -4.97 7.35 21.09
N GLU A 31 -5.92 7.91 20.33
CA GLU A 31 -6.71 9.06 20.76
C GLU A 31 -7.51 8.77 22.03
N ALA A 32 -8.13 7.58 22.11
CA ALA A 32 -8.87 7.15 23.29
C ALA A 32 -7.95 6.94 24.51
N LEU A 33 -6.79 6.29 24.32
CA LEU A 33 -5.80 6.08 25.38
C LEU A 33 -5.22 7.40 25.90
N ALA A 34 -4.87 8.31 24.98
CA ALA A 34 -4.37 9.63 25.33
C ALA A 34 -5.40 10.42 26.16
N SER A 35 -6.68 10.35 25.76
CA SER A 35 -7.78 11.00 26.48
C SER A 35 -8.00 10.43 27.88
N ALA A 36 -7.67 9.15 28.09
CA ALA A 36 -7.71 8.50 29.41
C ALA A 36 -6.46 8.78 30.26
N GLY A 37 -5.49 9.56 29.75
CA GLY A 37 -4.23 9.86 30.44
C GLY A 37 -3.22 8.71 30.45
N ALA A 38 -3.38 7.71 29.58
CA ALA A 38 -2.42 6.62 29.46
C ALA A 38 -1.12 7.09 28.77
N ASP A 39 0.01 6.48 29.12
CA ASP A 39 1.24 6.60 28.33
C ASP A 39 1.07 5.88 26.99
N ILE A 40 1.18 6.64 25.89
CA ILE A 40 0.97 6.18 24.51
C ILE A 40 2.27 6.08 23.71
N THR A 41 3.44 6.14 24.36
CA THR A 41 4.73 6.20 23.69
C THR A 41 4.94 5.02 22.73
N GLU A 42 4.66 3.80 23.19
CA GLU A 42 4.85 2.60 22.37
C GLU A 42 3.80 2.49 21.25
N GLN A 43 2.54 2.81 21.54
CA GLN A 43 1.47 2.79 20.55
C GLN A 43 1.74 3.79 19.42
N THR A 44 2.30 4.96 19.75
CA THR A 44 2.71 5.98 18.77
C THR A 44 3.88 5.47 17.91
N ARG A 45 4.86 4.78 18.51
CA ARG A 45 5.97 4.15 17.79
C ARG A 45 5.46 3.09 16.81
N ILE A 46 4.53 2.24 17.25
CA ILE A 46 3.89 1.22 16.42
C ILE A 46 3.13 1.86 15.25
N LEU A 47 2.32 2.90 15.52
CA LEU A 47 1.58 3.63 14.49
C LEU A 47 2.54 4.20 13.42
N ALA A 48 3.64 4.81 13.83
CA ALA A 48 4.64 5.34 12.89
C ALA A 48 5.25 4.24 12.00
N ALA A 49 5.49 3.04 12.55
CA ALA A 49 5.95 1.90 11.77
C ALA A 49 4.89 1.42 10.76
N MET A 50 3.62 1.37 11.15
CA MET A 50 2.50 1.03 10.27
C MET A 50 2.35 2.03 9.13
N GLU A 51 2.46 3.33 9.41
CA GLU A 51 2.42 4.39 8.39
C GLU A 51 3.60 4.28 7.40
N ASN A 52 4.79 3.95 7.89
CA ASN A 52 5.95 3.67 7.03
C ASN A 52 5.69 2.47 6.11
N ALA A 53 5.14 1.39 6.65
CA ALA A 53 4.80 0.20 5.86
C ALA A 53 3.71 0.51 4.81
N LEU A 54 2.72 1.35 5.15
CA LEU A 54 1.69 1.79 4.22
C LEU A 54 2.28 2.59 3.05
N ARG A 55 3.18 3.54 3.34
CA ARG A 55 3.93 4.29 2.31
C ARG A 55 4.73 3.37 1.38
N ALA A 56 5.38 2.35 1.93
CA ALA A 56 6.12 1.37 1.12
C ALA A 56 5.20 0.59 0.15
N LEU A 57 4.00 0.22 0.61
CA LEU A 57 2.99 -0.44 -0.24
C LEU A 57 2.47 0.49 -1.34
N GLU A 58 2.27 1.78 -1.07
CA GLU A 58 1.87 2.78 -2.07
C GLU A 58 2.92 2.95 -3.18
N VAL A 59 4.20 3.03 -2.79
CA VAL A 59 5.31 3.08 -3.74
C VAL A 59 5.33 1.82 -4.61
N ARG A 60 5.18 0.63 -4.00
CA ARG A 60 5.18 -0.65 -4.72
C ARG A 60 3.99 -0.75 -5.68
N ALA A 61 2.79 -0.35 -5.25
CA ALA A 61 1.60 -0.33 -6.10
C ALA A 61 1.82 0.55 -7.34
N THR A 62 2.37 1.75 -7.13
CA THR A 62 2.71 2.70 -8.21
C THR A 62 3.71 2.11 -9.19
N GLN A 63 4.77 1.46 -8.71
CA GLN A 63 5.76 0.78 -9.55
C GLN A 63 5.12 -0.32 -10.40
N LEU A 64 4.32 -1.20 -9.78
CA LEU A 64 3.63 -2.30 -10.48
C LEU A 64 2.64 -1.78 -11.53
N GLN A 65 1.94 -0.68 -11.24
CA GLN A 65 1.03 -0.04 -12.18
C GLN A 65 1.76 0.56 -13.38
N ARG A 66 2.94 1.19 -13.17
CA ARG A 66 3.79 1.67 -14.27
C ARG A 66 4.28 0.51 -15.16
N ILE A 67 4.75 -0.59 -14.55
CA ILE A 67 5.20 -1.77 -15.30
C ILE A 67 4.04 -2.37 -16.12
N LYS A 68 2.85 -2.48 -15.53
CA LYS A 68 1.64 -2.96 -16.22
C LYS A 68 1.31 -2.10 -17.44
N ASN A 69 1.35 -0.77 -17.29
CA ASN A 69 1.03 0.16 -18.38
C ASN A 69 2.07 0.10 -19.50
N HIS A 70 3.35 0.14 -19.16
CA HIS A 70 4.43 0.05 -20.14
C HIS A 70 4.36 -1.25 -20.96
N GLY A 71 4.09 -2.39 -20.31
CA GLY A 71 3.88 -3.66 -21.00
C GLY A 71 2.66 -3.66 -21.93
N ALA A 72 1.61 -2.91 -21.61
CA ALA A 72 0.45 -2.76 -22.48
C ALA A 72 0.75 -1.86 -23.70
N ASP A 73 1.57 -0.83 -23.52
CA ASP A 73 1.98 0.09 -24.59
C ASP A 73 2.87 -0.62 -25.62
N LEU A 74 3.83 -1.43 -25.17
CA LEU A 74 4.67 -2.24 -26.05
C LEU A 74 3.83 -3.20 -26.92
N GLN A 75 2.82 -3.85 -26.32
CA GLN A 75 1.92 -4.75 -27.07
C GLN A 75 1.06 -4.00 -28.09
N ARG A 76 0.65 -2.76 -27.79
CA ARG A 76 -0.09 -1.91 -28.73
C ARG A 76 0.79 -1.48 -29.90
N SER A 77 2.05 -1.14 -29.64
CA SER A 77 3.02 -0.76 -30.67
C SER A 77 3.31 -1.92 -31.63
N GLN A 78 3.60 -3.12 -31.10
CA GLN A 78 3.90 -4.30 -31.91
C GLN A 78 2.75 -4.72 -32.84
N ARG A 79 1.49 -4.56 -32.40
CA ARG A 79 0.30 -4.86 -33.22
C ARG A 79 0.03 -3.85 -34.34
N ARG A 80 0.68 -2.68 -34.31
CA ARG A 80 0.51 -1.63 -35.32
C ARG A 80 1.62 -1.64 -36.37
N SER A 81 2.73 -2.31 -36.08
CA SER A 81 3.92 -2.38 -36.93
C SER A 81 4.07 -3.71 -37.68
N GLY A 82 3.13 -4.64 -37.52
CA GLY A 82 3.03 -5.90 -38.26
C GLY A 82 1.68 -5.99 -38.94
#